data_AF-A0A9D8HWG2-F1
#
_entry.id   AF-A0A9D8HWG2-F1
#
_cell.length_a   1.000
_cell.length_b   1.000
_cell.length_c   1.000
_cell.angle_alpha   90.00
_cell.angle_beta   90.00
_cell.angle_gamma   90.00
#
_symmetry.space_group_name_H-M   'P 1'
#
loop_
_entity.id
_entity.type
_entity.pdbx_description
1 polymer ?
#
loop_
_entity_poly.entity_id
_entity_poly.type
_entity_poly.pdbx_seq_one_letter_code
_entity_poly.pdbx_strand_id
1 'polypeptide(L)' 'MGGPTRTAATSTAPALAGGEFQWAAELADFVPALDAASPVARRLKAQALTEIGERQISANARNYLLSAAQCLVCDLK' A
#
# COMPACT_ATOMS: atom_id res chain seq x y z
N MET A 1 -2.34 -16.74 -19.26
CA MET A 1 -3.21 -15.79 -18.55
C MET A 1 -3.07 -16.04 -17.06
N GLY A 2 -2.02 -15.49 -16.43
CA GLY A 2 -1.87 -15.53 -14.97
C GLY A 2 -2.85 -14.56 -14.34
N GLY A 3 -3.55 -14.99 -13.28
CA GLY A 3 -4.69 -14.24 -12.73
C GLY A 3 -4.37 -12.77 -12.37
N PRO A 4 -5.38 -11.88 -12.41
CA PRO A 4 -5.25 -10.42 -12.25
C PRO A 4 -4.54 -10.01 -10.96
N THR A 5 -4.56 -10.88 -9.96
CA THR A 5 -3.97 -10.65 -8.64
C THR A 5 -2.45 -10.88 -8.60
N ARG A 6 -1.86 -11.75 -9.44
CA ARG A 6 -0.39 -11.93 -9.48
C ARG A 6 0.29 -10.71 -10.11
N THR A 7 -0.34 -10.12 -11.12
CA THR A 7 0.11 -8.86 -11.72
C THR A 7 0.02 -7.71 -10.73
N ALA A 8 -1.01 -7.66 -9.88
CA ALA A 8 -1.19 -6.57 -8.91
C ALA A 8 -0.01 -6.41 -7.94
N ALA A 9 0.46 -7.52 -7.33
CA ALA A 9 1.63 -7.50 -6.45
C ALA A 9 2.92 -7.09 -7.18
N THR A 10 3.08 -7.55 -8.42
CA THR A 10 4.29 -7.27 -9.23
C THR A 10 4.30 -5.83 -9.75
N SER A 11 3.13 -5.22 -9.94
CA SER A 11 2.96 -3.84 -10.41
C SER A 11 2.92 -2.79 -9.28
N THR A 12 2.81 -3.20 -8.01
CA THR A 12 2.74 -2.27 -6.87
C THR A 12 4.06 -1.49 -6.70
N ALA A 13 5.20 -2.18 -6.75
CA ALA A 13 6.52 -1.55 -6.64
C ALA A 13 6.84 -0.55 -7.78
N PRO A 14 6.60 -0.87 -9.07
CA PRO A 14 6.79 0.11 -10.13
C PRO A 14 5.79 1.28 -10.06
N ALA A 15 4.54 1.07 -9.62
CA ALA A 15 3.60 2.17 -9.39
C ALA A 15 4.06 3.13 -8.28
N LEU A 16 4.64 2.60 -7.20
CA LEU A 16 5.31 3.41 -6.17
C LEU A 16 6.47 4.22 -6.74
N ALA A 17 7.32 3.58 -7.55
CA ALA A 17 8.47 4.25 -8.19
C ALA A 17 8.03 5.31 -9.21
N GLY A 18 6.89 5.12 -9.88
CA GLY A 18 6.29 6.06 -10.81
C GLY A 18 5.55 7.23 -10.16
N GLY A 19 5.42 7.25 -8.83
CA GLY A 19 4.67 8.27 -8.10
C GLY A 19 3.15 8.10 -8.15
N GLU A 20 2.68 6.95 -8.62
CA GLU A 20 1.25 6.61 -8.69
C GLU A 20 0.76 6.06 -7.35
N PHE A 21 0.90 6.84 -6.26
CA PHE A 21 0.70 6.33 -4.90
C PHE A 21 -0.72 5.84 -4.62
N GLN A 22 -1.74 6.50 -5.18
CA GLN A 22 -3.14 6.05 -5.08
C GLN A 22 -3.32 4.69 -5.75
N TRP A 23 -2.75 4.54 -6.95
CA TRP A 23 -2.79 3.29 -7.70
C TRP A 23 -2.01 2.18 -6.99
N ALA A 24 -0.85 2.49 -6.43
CA ALA A 24 -0.07 1.55 -5.63
C ALA A 24 -0.82 1.08 -4.38
N ALA A 25 -1.56 1.97 -3.70
CA ALA A 25 -2.38 1.60 -2.55
C ALA A 25 -3.51 0.65 -2.94
N GLU A 26 -4.19 0.95 -4.06
CA GLU A 26 -5.29 0.14 -4.59
C GLU A 26 -4.81 -1.23 -5.09
N LEU A 27 -3.66 -1.28 -5.77
CA LEU A 27 -2.99 -2.53 -6.15
C LEU A 27 -2.60 -3.36 -4.92
N ALA A 28 -2.12 -2.70 -3.87
CA ALA A 28 -1.75 -3.37 -2.61
C ALA A 28 -2.98 -3.89 -1.84
N ASP A 29 -4.18 -3.40 -2.09
CA ASP A 29 -5.43 -3.94 -1.55
C ASP A 29 -5.86 -5.26 -2.22
N PHE A 30 -5.42 -5.52 -3.45
CA PHE A 30 -5.66 -6.79 -4.14
C PHE A 30 -4.68 -7.90 -3.75
N VAL A 31 -3.56 -7.57 -3.10
CA VAL A 31 -2.54 -8.56 -2.67
C VAL A 31 -2.97 -9.40 -1.46
N PRO A 32 -3.67 -8.85 -0.44
CA PRO A 32 -4.25 -9.64 0.65
C PRO A 32 -5.21 -10.75 0.18
N ALA A 33 -5.83 -10.62 -1.00
CA ALA A 33 -6.65 -11.67 -1.58
C ALA A 33 -5.85 -12.90 -2.06
N LEU A 34 -4.52 -12.81 -2.13
CA LEU A 34 -3.60 -13.91 -2.47
C LEU A 34 -2.76 -14.39 -1.29
N ASP A 35 -2.37 -13.49 -0.39
CA ASP A 35 -1.63 -13.80 0.84
C ASP A 35 -1.80 -12.64 1.84
N ALA A 36 -2.89 -12.68 2.61
CA ALA A 36 -3.26 -11.67 3.61
C ALA A 36 -2.19 -11.43 4.67
N ALA A 37 -1.26 -12.37 4.84
CA ALA A 37 -0.17 -12.29 5.81
C ALA A 37 1.17 -11.88 5.18
N SER A 38 1.24 -11.63 3.87
CA SER A 38 2.52 -11.32 3.22
C SER A 38 3.14 -10.05 3.79
N PRO A 39 4.28 -10.13 4.50
CA PRO A 39 4.93 -8.98 5.10
C PRO A 39 5.39 -7.97 4.04
N VAL A 40 5.65 -8.44 2.81
CA VAL A 40 6.06 -7.60 1.68
C VAL A 40 4.88 -6.74 1.20
N ALA A 41 3.71 -7.34 1.01
CA ALA A 41 2.50 -6.62 0.57
C ALA A 41 2.09 -5.53 1.55
N ARG A 42 2.11 -5.87 2.85
CA ARG A 42 1.79 -4.94 3.94
C ARG A 42 2.78 -3.77 4.01
N ARG A 43 4.07 -4.02 3.77
CA ARG A 43 5.09 -2.96 3.69
C ARG A 43 4.90 -2.04 2.50
N LEU A 44 4.61 -2.59 1.32
CA LEU A 44 4.35 -1.79 0.11
C LEU A 44 3.10 -0.91 0.28
N LYS A 45 2.03 -1.46 0.86
CA LYS A 45 0.82 -0.69 1.19
C LYS A 45 1.11 0.43 2.20
N ALA A 46 1.87 0.13 3.26
CA ALA A 46 2.26 1.12 4.25
C ALA A 46 3.08 2.26 3.64
N GLN A 47 3.99 1.95 2.71
CA GLN A 47 4.75 2.96 1.97
C GLN A 47 3.84 3.83 1.10
N ALA A 48 2.92 3.23 0.34
CA ALA A 48 1.97 4.00 -0.48
C ALA A 48 1.12 4.95 0.37
N LEU A 49 0.55 4.47 1.48
CA LEU A 49 -0.27 5.28 2.38
C LEU A 49 0.53 6.40 3.06
N THR A 50 1.80 6.14 3.39
CA THR A 50 2.70 7.17 3.95
C THR A 50 2.93 8.30 2.95
N GLU A 51 3.26 7.94 1.71
CA GLU A 51 3.48 8.90 0.62
C GLU A 51 2.22 9.71 0.31
N ILE A 52 1.02 9.11 0.36
CA ILE A 52 -0.24 9.85 0.21
C ILE A 52 -0.46 10.78 1.40
N GLY A 53 -0.27 10.28 2.63
CA GLY A 53 -0.51 11.02 3.87
C GLY A 53 0.36 12.26 3.98
N GLU A 54 1.65 12.15 3.64
CA GLU A 54 2.59 13.28 3.65
C GLU A 54 2.23 14.38 2.65
N ARG A 55 1.51 14.05 1.57
CA ARG A 55 1.05 15.01 0.56
C ARG A 55 -0.33 15.61 0.87
N GLN A 56 -1.00 15.16 1.92
CA GLN A 56 -2.31 15.70 2.28
C GLN A 56 -2.19 17.08 2.92
N ILE A 57 -3.00 18.02 2.41
CA ILE A 57 -3.16 19.37 2.98
C ILE A 57 -3.97 19.30 4.29
N SER A 58 -4.91 18.36 4.37
CA SER A 58 -5.74 18.16 5.56
C SER A 58 -5.00 17.36 6.62
N ALA A 59 -4.81 17.95 7.80
CA ALA A 59 -4.23 17.27 8.96
C ALA A 59 -5.02 16.01 9.36
N ASN A 60 -6.34 16.03 9.22
CA ASN A 60 -7.18 14.88 9.53
C ASN A 60 -6.92 13.73 8.56
N ALA A 61 -6.88 14.01 7.25
CA ALA A 61 -6.61 13.01 6.23
C ALA A 61 -5.18 12.45 6.37
N ARG A 62 -4.20 13.32 6.60
CA ARG A 62 -2.81 12.94 6.88
C ARG A 62 -2.71 11.99 8.07
N ASN A 63 -3.25 12.39 9.22
CA ASN A 63 -3.17 11.59 10.44
C ASN A 63 -3.84 10.23 10.27
N TYR A 64 -4.98 10.17 9.58
CA TYR A 64 -5.66 8.91 9.28
C TYR A 64 -4.78 7.97 8.44
N LEU A 65 -4.21 8.48 7.35
CA LEU A 65 -3.38 7.69 6.44
C LEU A 65 -2.07 7.21 7.07
N LEU A 66 -1.41 8.08 7.84
CA LEU A 66 -0.17 7.72 8.55
C LEU A 66 -0.43 6.68 9.65
N SER A 67 -1.54 6.80 10.37
CA SER A 67 -1.94 5.81 11.39
C SER A 67 -2.28 4.47 10.76
N ALA A 68 -2.97 4.46 9.61
CA ALA A 68 -3.26 3.25 8.85
C ALA A 68 -1.96 2.58 8.34
N ALA A 69 -1.00 3.37 7.85
CA ALA A 69 0.31 2.88 7.44
C ALA A 69 1.08 2.23 8.61
N GLN A 70 1.08 2.85 9.79
CA GLN A 70 1.71 2.29 10.99
C GLN A 70 1.05 1.00 11.44
N CYS A 71 -0.29 0.92 11.45
CA CYS A 71 -1.00 -0.29 11.82
C CYS A 71 -0.60 -1.49 10.93
N LEU A 72 -0.45 -1.25 9.61
CA LEU A 72 -0.04 -2.29 8.66
C LEU A 72 1.35 -2.88 8.94
N VAL A 73 2.26 -2.12 9.54
CA VAL A 73 3.60 -2.61 9.93
C VAL A 73 3.70 -3.02 11.40
N CYS A 74 2.78 -2.56 12.25
CA CYS A 74 2.75 -2.91 13.68
C CYS A 74 2.56 -4.41 13.92
N ASP A 75 1.75 -5.12 13.10
CA ASP A 75 1.60 -6.58 13.23
C ASP A 75 2.65 -7.39 12.45
N LEU A 76 3.71 -6.77 11.91
CA LEU A 76 4.78 -7.46 11.17
C LEU A 76 6.02 -7.82 12.02
N LYS A 77 5.86 -7.93 13.34
CA LYS A 77 6.95 -8.26 14.27
C LYS A 77 7.25 -9.76 14.33
#